data_AF-A0A1T4X9Y0-F1
#
_entry.id   AF-A0A1T4X9Y0-F1
#
_cell.length_a   1.000
_cell.length_b   1.000
_cell.length_c   1.000
_cell.angle_alpha   90.00
_cell.angle_beta   90.00
_cell.angle_gamma   90.00
#
_symmetry.space_group_name_H-M   'P 1'
#
loop_
_entity.id
_entity.type
_entity.pdbx_description
1 polymer ?
#
loop_
_entity_poly.entity_id
_entity_poly.type
_entity_poly.pdbx_seq_one_letter_code
_entity_poly.pdbx_strand_id
1 'polypeptide(L)'
;MKSFTTANLYLYRLLHTIQVLLTTEAVDMKHILLITAWMPLSALAADLDTVYFYQTPTPELASTHSSQAYTNPLPAPDTSNLEPDGTPKNTQAGASTEAASRAYGRYSVPFTAKRVSAAVTSAVSSDSNAYLSASFPYSAIGKLTFQVGGISAHCSASVILKSVIVTAAHCMQDYGAGADRFDSHVFRPASYEGSSPYGEWTPLAAVWPNTWTKGTEVGSGSAVDNDLAVMILAKNASGQFISDLVGGHLNYGWNNYSFINSKRTGNIWTAAVTTLGYPGLLDEGAIMQRSDGPSYLTTIADAHQIYQGSTFTGGSSGGPWVVNFGYENPSFSDGSGVGHKAKANVVIGVTSWGSADPNQPKDNYSSQFTQNKRYPKADYGGFGAGNIAALLNTACSKKPRGSTQTFKQLGYCDQ
;
A
#
# COMPACT_ATOMS: atom_id res chain seq x y z
N MET A 1 25.26 -1.59 -52.35
CA MET A 1 26.33 -2.03 -51.43
C MET A 1 26.28 -1.15 -50.20
N LYS A 2 25.66 -1.65 -49.11
CA LYS A 2 25.38 -0.87 -47.90
C LYS A 2 26.60 -0.91 -46.98
N SER A 3 26.99 0.28 -46.53
CA SER A 3 28.05 0.55 -45.55
C SER A 3 27.83 -0.25 -44.26
N PHE A 4 28.79 -1.09 -43.89
CA PHE A 4 28.86 -1.70 -42.58
C PHE A 4 29.42 -0.67 -41.60
N THR A 5 28.60 -0.25 -40.64
CA THR A 5 28.99 0.64 -39.55
C THR A 5 29.99 -0.04 -38.61
N THR A 6 30.97 0.73 -38.14
CA THR A 6 32.13 0.39 -37.29
C THR A 6 31.82 -0.40 -36.01
N ALA A 7 30.56 -0.49 -35.58
CA ALA A 7 30.13 -1.28 -34.42
C ALA A 7 30.23 -2.81 -34.64
N ASN A 8 30.06 -3.30 -35.87
CA ASN A 8 30.10 -4.75 -36.15
C ASN A 8 31.51 -5.34 -36.19
N LEU A 9 32.54 -4.52 -36.43
CA LEU A 9 33.94 -4.97 -36.45
C LEU A 9 34.49 -5.22 -35.03
N TYR A 10 33.97 -4.51 -34.03
CA TYR A 10 34.36 -4.66 -32.63
C TYR A 10 33.77 -5.92 -31.99
N LEU A 11 32.52 -6.25 -32.28
CA LEU A 11 31.87 -7.46 -31.77
C LEU A 11 32.51 -8.74 -32.33
N TYR A 12 32.91 -8.71 -33.61
CA TYR A 12 33.62 -9.83 -34.26
C TYR A 12 35.04 -10.03 -33.70
N ARG A 13 35.79 -8.95 -33.43
CA ARG A 13 37.11 -9.05 -32.78
C ARG A 13 37.01 -9.55 -31.34
N LEU A 14 35.99 -9.12 -30.59
CA LEU A 14 35.76 -9.55 -29.20
C LEU A 14 35.43 -11.05 -29.12
N LEU A 15 34.60 -11.56 -30.02
CA LEU A 15 34.26 -12.99 -30.11
C LEU A 15 35.47 -13.84 -30.55
N HIS A 16 36.32 -13.35 -31.46
CA HIS A 16 37.55 -14.05 -31.87
C HIS A 16 38.59 -14.12 -30.74
N THR A 17 38.73 -13.07 -29.93
CA THR A 17 39.68 -13.06 -28.80
C THR A 17 39.26 -13.98 -27.67
N ILE A 18 37.94 -14.10 -27.38
CA ILE A 18 37.42 -15.03 -26.38
C ILE A 18 37.58 -16.49 -26.86
N GLN A 19 37.40 -16.77 -28.16
CA GLN A 19 37.58 -18.12 -28.71
C GLN A 19 39.04 -18.62 -28.63
N VAL A 20 40.02 -17.71 -28.81
CA VAL A 20 41.46 -18.06 -28.74
C VAL A 20 41.95 -18.28 -27.31
N LEU A 21 41.31 -17.65 -26.31
CA LEU A 21 41.65 -17.82 -24.89
C LEU A 21 41.16 -19.14 -24.28
N LEU A 22 40.25 -19.87 -24.95
CA LEU A 22 39.67 -21.12 -24.45
C LEU A 22 40.36 -22.40 -24.98
N THR A 23 41.38 -22.30 -25.84
CA THR A 23 41.99 -23.47 -26.52
C THR A 23 43.46 -23.74 -26.21
N THR A 24 44.07 -23.10 -25.22
CA THR A 24 45.47 -23.39 -24.85
C THR A 24 45.62 -23.58 -23.34
N GLU A 25 46.16 -24.73 -22.97
CA GLU A 25 46.34 -25.22 -21.61
C GLU A 25 47.21 -24.32 -20.70
N ALA A 26 46.90 -24.41 -19.40
CA ALA A 26 47.73 -24.06 -18.24
C ALA A 26 48.22 -22.60 -18.11
N VAL A 27 47.41 -21.74 -17.48
CA VAL A 27 47.90 -20.50 -16.85
C VAL A 27 47.35 -20.34 -15.43
N ASP A 28 48.30 -20.12 -14.53
CA ASP A 28 48.25 -20.00 -13.08
C ASP A 28 47.23 -18.96 -12.54
N MET A 29 46.46 -19.37 -11.53
CA MET A 29 45.28 -18.71 -10.99
C MET A 29 45.65 -17.62 -9.97
N LYS A 30 46.50 -16.66 -10.36
CA LYS A 30 46.86 -15.53 -9.47
C LYS A 30 46.92 -14.13 -10.09
N HIS A 31 46.68 -13.95 -11.39
CA HIS A 31 46.72 -12.63 -12.03
C HIS A 31 45.59 -12.41 -13.06
N ILE A 32 44.33 -12.45 -12.62
CA ILE A 32 43.20 -11.83 -13.34
C ILE A 32 42.59 -10.78 -12.42
N LEU A 33 43.34 -9.69 -12.23
CA LEU A 33 42.81 -8.40 -11.83
C LEU A 33 42.94 -7.48 -13.06
N LEU A 34 41.90 -6.68 -13.31
CA LEU A 34 41.88 -5.51 -14.23
C LEU A 34 41.59 -5.74 -15.72
N ILE A 35 40.41 -6.26 -16.09
CA ILE A 35 39.68 -5.77 -17.30
C ILE A 35 38.17 -5.95 -17.09
N THR A 36 37.48 -4.97 -16.50
CA THR A 36 36.03 -4.66 -16.72
C THR A 36 35.68 -3.37 -15.97
N ALA A 37 36.43 -2.30 -16.23
CA ALA A 37 35.98 -0.95 -15.94
C ALA A 37 35.92 -0.25 -17.28
N TRP A 38 34.69 0.04 -17.73
CA TRP A 38 34.25 1.00 -18.76
C TRP A 38 32.95 0.48 -19.40
N MET A 39 31.94 0.28 -18.55
CA MET A 39 30.57 0.58 -18.96
C MET A 39 30.35 2.06 -18.64
N PRO A 40 29.67 2.83 -19.52
CA PRO A 40 29.30 4.19 -19.17
C PRO A 40 28.45 4.16 -17.89
N LEU A 41 28.89 4.91 -16.87
CA LEU A 41 28.20 5.10 -15.59
C LEU A 41 26.80 5.74 -15.72
N SER A 42 26.32 5.93 -16.95
CA SER A 42 25.02 6.50 -17.31
C SER A 42 23.86 5.48 -17.25
N ALA A 43 24.10 4.22 -16.88
CA ALA A 43 23.10 3.15 -16.90
C ALA A 43 22.85 2.49 -15.53
N LEU A 44 23.09 3.18 -14.41
CA LEU A 44 22.79 2.70 -13.05
C LEU A 44 22.36 3.83 -12.10
N ALA A 45 21.69 4.88 -12.61
CA ALA A 45 20.80 5.63 -11.73
C ALA A 45 19.68 4.68 -11.36
N ALA A 46 19.70 4.15 -10.14
CA ALA A 46 18.56 3.40 -9.60
C ALA A 46 17.30 4.23 -9.89
N ASP A 47 16.31 3.58 -10.46
CA ASP A 47 15.07 4.21 -10.88
C ASP A 47 14.22 4.55 -9.65
N LEU A 48 14.64 5.60 -8.92
CA LEU A 48 14.11 5.97 -7.61
C LEU A 48 12.65 6.42 -7.74
N ASP A 49 11.87 6.12 -6.70
CA ASP A 49 10.50 6.63 -6.60
C ASP A 49 10.53 8.15 -6.47
N THR A 50 9.70 8.80 -7.28
CA THR A 50 9.63 10.26 -7.33
C THR A 50 8.65 10.77 -6.29
N VAL A 51 9.06 11.77 -5.51
CA VAL A 51 8.16 12.46 -4.59
C VAL A 51 7.49 13.60 -5.33
N TYR A 52 6.16 13.51 -5.46
CA TYR A 52 5.34 14.57 -5.99
C TYR A 52 4.99 15.55 -4.87
N PHE A 53 5.28 16.84 -5.06
CA PHE A 53 4.88 17.89 -4.14
C PHE A 53 3.63 18.60 -4.66
N TYR A 54 2.65 18.74 -3.79
CA TYR A 54 1.45 19.51 -4.08
C TYR A 54 1.76 21.00 -3.93
N GLN A 55 1.14 21.81 -4.78
CA GLN A 55 1.13 23.25 -4.56
C GLN A 55 0.27 23.53 -3.32
N THR A 56 0.67 24.53 -2.52
CA THR A 56 -0.12 24.97 -1.37
C THR A 56 -1.54 25.27 -1.84
N PRO A 57 -2.60 24.70 -1.22
CA PRO A 57 -3.96 24.93 -1.66
C PRO A 57 -4.26 26.44 -1.66
N THR A 58 -4.69 26.96 -2.80
CA THR A 58 -5.45 28.22 -2.83
C THR A 58 -6.80 27.92 -2.17
N PRO A 59 -7.35 28.78 -1.29
CA PRO A 59 -8.50 28.44 -0.42
C PRO A 59 -9.86 28.15 -1.11
N GLU A 60 -9.89 27.86 -2.41
CA GLU A 60 -11.11 27.99 -3.21
C GLU A 60 -11.20 26.90 -4.30
N LEU A 61 -11.06 25.63 -3.92
CA LEU A 61 -11.72 24.58 -4.68
C LEU A 61 -12.96 24.17 -3.91
N ALA A 62 -14.11 24.65 -4.37
CA ALA A 62 -15.41 24.15 -3.97
C ALA A 62 -15.43 22.64 -4.21
N SER A 63 -15.43 21.88 -3.12
CA SER A 63 -15.66 20.45 -3.11
C SER A 63 -17.03 20.16 -3.73
N THR A 64 -17.05 19.57 -4.92
CA THR A 64 -18.27 18.95 -5.43
C THR A 64 -18.55 17.72 -4.58
N HIS A 65 -19.65 17.74 -3.82
CA HIS A 65 -20.08 16.59 -3.01
C HIS A 65 -20.37 15.33 -3.86
N SER A 66 -20.59 15.47 -5.18
CA SER A 66 -20.70 14.33 -6.09
C SER A 66 -19.34 14.01 -6.74
N SER A 67 -18.88 12.78 -6.53
CA SER A 67 -17.70 12.21 -7.18
C SER A 67 -18.04 10.80 -7.64
N GLN A 68 -17.56 10.39 -8.81
CA GLN A 68 -17.76 9.02 -9.29
C GLN A 68 -16.71 8.08 -8.70
N ALA A 69 -17.09 6.85 -8.42
CA ALA A 69 -16.13 5.83 -8.02
C ALA A 69 -15.09 5.62 -9.12
N TYR A 70 -13.81 5.83 -8.82
CA TYR A 70 -12.75 5.57 -9.79
C TYR A 70 -12.52 4.06 -9.91
N THR A 71 -12.31 3.60 -11.13
CA THR A 71 -12.04 2.20 -11.47
C THR A 71 -10.71 2.11 -12.20
N ASN A 72 -9.83 1.24 -11.74
CA ASN A 72 -8.56 0.96 -12.41
C ASN A 72 -8.83 0.43 -13.84
N PRO A 73 -8.32 1.08 -14.90
CA PRO A 73 -8.60 0.69 -16.28
C PRO A 73 -7.89 -0.61 -16.72
N LEU A 74 -6.95 -1.13 -15.92
CA LEU A 74 -6.28 -2.38 -16.23
C LEU A 74 -7.26 -3.56 -16.20
N PRO A 75 -7.25 -4.46 -17.21
CA PRO A 75 -8.12 -5.61 -17.21
C PRO A 75 -7.74 -6.57 -16.07
N ALA A 76 -8.75 -7.17 -15.43
CA ALA A 76 -8.51 -8.22 -14.46
C ALA A 76 -7.85 -9.45 -15.14
N PRO A 77 -6.84 -10.08 -14.51
CA PRO A 77 -6.33 -11.35 -15.00
C PRO A 77 -7.35 -12.47 -14.82
N ASP A 78 -7.17 -13.58 -15.55
CA ASP A 78 -7.95 -14.80 -15.32
C ASP A 78 -7.61 -15.41 -13.95
N THR A 79 -8.64 -15.58 -13.11
CA THR A 79 -8.54 -16.11 -11.75
C THR A 79 -9.26 -17.45 -11.58
N SER A 80 -9.74 -18.06 -12.68
CA SER A 80 -10.52 -19.30 -12.65
C SER A 80 -9.81 -20.48 -11.98
N ASN A 81 -8.48 -20.50 -12.01
CA ASN A 81 -7.63 -21.54 -11.41
C ASN A 81 -6.75 -20.99 -10.28
N LEU A 82 -7.14 -19.86 -9.68
CA LEU A 82 -6.38 -19.26 -8.59
C LEU A 82 -6.47 -20.12 -7.33
N GLU A 83 -5.31 -20.39 -6.73
CA GLU A 83 -5.20 -21.13 -5.47
C GLU A 83 -4.47 -20.29 -4.41
N PRO A 84 -4.79 -20.47 -3.12
CA PRO A 84 -4.01 -19.94 -2.02
C PRO A 84 -2.56 -20.42 -2.06
N ASP A 85 -1.64 -19.55 -1.65
CA ASP A 85 -0.26 -19.91 -1.44
C ASP A 85 -0.08 -20.77 -0.18
N GLY A 86 0.55 -21.93 -0.34
CA GLY A 86 1.00 -22.82 0.74
C GLY A 86 2.51 -22.83 0.96
N THR A 87 3.28 -22.10 0.15
CA THR A 87 4.74 -22.12 0.17
C THR A 87 5.31 -21.45 1.43
N PRO A 88 6.30 -22.04 2.10
CA PRO A 88 7.00 -21.38 3.20
C PRO A 88 7.64 -20.06 2.74
N LYS A 89 7.58 -19.04 3.58
CA LYS A 89 8.14 -17.71 3.30
C LYS A 89 9.36 -17.47 4.20
N ASN A 90 10.47 -17.03 3.60
CA ASN A 90 11.74 -16.80 4.28
C ASN A 90 11.93 -15.36 4.80
N THR A 91 10.94 -14.48 4.59
CA THR A 91 10.97 -13.09 5.06
C THR A 91 10.36 -12.96 6.45
N GLN A 92 10.92 -12.06 7.27
CA GLN A 92 10.43 -11.83 8.62
C GLN A 92 9.23 -10.88 8.60
N ALA A 93 8.11 -11.35 9.13
CA ALA A 93 6.92 -10.53 9.37
C ALA A 93 7.17 -9.46 10.43
N GLY A 94 6.71 -8.23 10.18
CA GLY A 94 6.85 -7.11 11.13
C GLY A 94 5.72 -6.09 11.01
N ALA A 95 5.68 -5.13 11.94
CA ALA A 95 4.72 -4.03 11.95
C ALA A 95 5.35 -2.74 12.53
N SER A 96 4.76 -1.59 12.19
CA SER A 96 5.28 -0.23 12.38
C SER A 96 5.54 0.21 13.81
N THR A 97 5.13 -0.56 14.82
CA THR A 97 5.57 -0.41 16.20
C THR A 97 5.67 -1.81 16.81
N GLU A 98 6.87 -2.23 17.19
CA GLU A 98 7.08 -3.55 17.76
C GLU A 98 6.33 -3.69 19.09
N ALA A 99 5.25 -4.46 19.09
CA ALA A 99 4.77 -5.07 20.33
C ALA A 99 5.71 -6.24 20.65
N ALA A 100 6.56 -6.05 21.66
CA ALA A 100 7.36 -7.13 22.22
C ALA A 100 6.44 -8.25 22.78
N SER A 101 6.85 -9.48 22.44
CA SER A 101 6.51 -10.77 23.05
C SER A 101 5.37 -11.63 22.44
N ARG A 102 5.78 -12.84 22.02
CA ARG A 102 5.34 -14.18 22.50
C ARG A 102 3.94 -14.21 23.13
N ALA A 103 2.91 -14.87 22.59
CA ALA A 103 2.80 -16.22 22.00
C ALA A 103 1.64 -16.33 20.98
N TYR A 104 1.72 -17.28 20.04
CA TYR A 104 0.67 -17.55 19.03
C TYR A 104 -0.56 -17.88 19.84
N GLY A 105 -1.75 -17.67 19.28
CA GLY A 105 -2.81 -18.59 19.69
C GLY A 105 -2.18 -19.98 19.60
N ARG A 106 -2.14 -20.74 20.70
CA ARG A 106 -1.79 -22.18 20.64
C ARG A 106 -2.64 -22.93 19.59
N TYR A 107 -3.63 -22.25 19.01
CA TYR A 107 -4.57 -22.64 17.98
C TYR A 107 -4.11 -22.16 16.61
N SER A 108 -3.92 -23.12 15.71
CA SER A 108 -3.39 -23.01 14.35
C SER A 108 -4.26 -22.23 13.35
N VAL A 109 -5.25 -21.46 13.80
CA VAL A 109 -6.22 -20.76 12.94
C VAL A 109 -6.23 -19.28 13.34
N PRO A 110 -6.10 -18.34 12.39
CA PRO A 110 -6.09 -16.90 12.70
C PRO A 110 -7.45 -16.42 13.21
N PHE A 111 -7.44 -15.40 14.07
CA PHE A 111 -8.66 -14.79 14.62
C PHE A 111 -8.42 -13.32 14.98
N THR A 112 -9.52 -12.58 15.17
CA THR A 112 -9.52 -11.28 15.87
C THR A 112 -10.62 -11.32 16.93
N ALA A 113 -10.27 -10.98 18.18
CA ALA A 113 -11.22 -10.86 19.28
C ALA A 113 -11.00 -9.53 20.00
N LYS A 114 -12.04 -8.70 20.06
CA LYS A 114 -12.02 -7.34 20.64
C LYS A 114 -13.33 -7.07 21.38
N ARG A 115 -13.32 -6.12 22.31
CA ARG A 115 -14.57 -5.61 22.88
C ARG A 115 -15.38 -4.91 21.78
N VAL A 116 -16.69 -5.09 21.80
CA VAL A 116 -17.62 -4.27 21.01
C VAL A 116 -17.62 -2.87 21.63
N SER A 117 -16.70 -2.04 21.15
CA SER A 117 -16.38 -0.71 21.70
C SER A 117 -15.70 0.11 20.61
N ALA A 118 -15.81 1.43 20.72
CA ALA A 118 -15.12 2.40 19.89
C ALA A 118 -14.71 3.60 20.76
N ALA A 119 -13.73 4.38 20.30
CA ALA A 119 -13.36 5.61 20.99
C ALA A 119 -14.55 6.58 21.01
N VAL A 120 -14.73 7.31 22.12
CA VAL A 120 -15.72 8.39 22.17
C VAL A 120 -15.26 9.51 21.22
N THR A 121 -16.19 9.99 20.40
CA THR A 121 -15.95 11.14 19.51
C THR A 121 -16.84 12.32 19.89
N SER A 122 -16.31 13.53 19.70
CA SER A 122 -17.05 14.79 19.79
C SER A 122 -17.20 15.47 18.42
N ALA A 123 -16.78 14.81 17.34
CA ALA A 123 -16.89 15.35 15.98
C ALA A 123 -18.34 15.36 15.46
N VAL A 124 -19.16 14.46 15.99
CA VAL A 124 -20.61 14.37 15.75
C VAL A 124 -21.33 14.06 17.06
N SER A 125 -22.64 14.31 17.13
CA SER A 125 -23.46 13.98 18.30
C SER A 125 -23.57 12.46 18.51
N SER A 126 -23.79 12.02 19.76
CA SER A 126 -23.86 10.59 20.11
C SER A 126 -25.06 9.86 19.51
N ASP A 127 -26.07 10.58 19.04
CA ASP A 127 -27.26 10.09 18.35
C ASP A 127 -27.16 10.17 16.82
N SER A 128 -26.04 10.67 16.27
CA SER A 128 -25.81 10.74 14.83
C SER A 128 -25.57 9.35 14.23
N ASN A 129 -26.12 9.08 13.05
CA ASN A 129 -25.81 7.87 12.29
C ASN A 129 -24.32 7.79 11.89
N ALA A 130 -23.63 8.92 11.81
CA ALA A 130 -22.20 8.99 11.53
C ALA A 130 -21.32 8.64 12.75
N TYR A 131 -21.90 8.48 13.95
CA TYR A 131 -21.14 8.36 15.20
C TYR A 131 -20.13 7.21 15.17
N LEU A 132 -20.53 6.04 14.67
CA LEU A 132 -19.63 4.89 14.58
C LEU A 132 -18.49 5.13 13.57
N SER A 133 -18.80 5.64 12.37
CA SER A 133 -17.79 5.99 11.36
C SER A 133 -16.85 7.08 11.87
N ALA A 134 -17.34 8.00 12.70
CA ALA A 134 -16.59 9.05 13.36
C ALA A 134 -15.89 8.59 14.64
N SER A 135 -15.87 7.29 14.98
CA SER A 135 -15.18 6.77 16.16
C SER A 135 -13.97 5.92 15.77
N PHE A 136 -12.85 6.06 16.49
CA PHE A 136 -11.65 5.26 16.20
C PHE A 136 -11.91 3.76 16.51
N PRO A 137 -11.51 2.80 15.65
CA PRO A 137 -10.58 2.95 14.52
C PRO A 137 -11.20 3.36 13.17
N TYR A 138 -12.53 3.44 13.03
CA TYR A 138 -13.18 3.78 11.75
C TYR A 138 -12.82 5.18 11.26
N SER A 139 -12.70 6.13 12.18
CA SER A 139 -12.37 7.53 11.88
C SER A 139 -11.03 7.73 11.17
N ALA A 140 -10.12 6.76 11.23
CA ALA A 140 -8.85 6.78 10.50
C ALA A 140 -8.98 6.40 9.01
N ILE A 141 -10.15 5.92 8.57
CA ILE A 141 -10.45 5.57 7.18
C ILE A 141 -11.32 6.68 6.57
N GLY A 142 -11.06 7.02 5.32
CA GLY A 142 -11.74 8.13 4.65
C GLY A 142 -11.85 7.96 3.14
N LYS A 143 -12.72 8.80 2.57
CA LYS A 143 -12.85 8.94 1.12
C LYS A 143 -11.76 9.86 0.60
N LEU A 144 -11.07 9.43 -0.45
CA LEU A 144 -10.05 10.22 -1.14
C LEU A 144 -10.61 10.67 -2.50
N THR A 145 -10.94 11.95 -2.64
CA THR A 145 -11.44 12.51 -3.90
C THR A 145 -10.33 13.17 -4.68
N PHE A 146 -10.40 13.17 -6.01
CA PHE A 146 -9.43 13.79 -6.92
C PHE A 146 -10.09 14.10 -8.27
N GLN A 147 -9.36 14.76 -9.18
CA GLN A 147 -9.84 15.06 -10.53
C GLN A 147 -9.15 14.18 -11.58
N VAL A 148 -9.95 13.60 -12.47
CA VAL A 148 -9.50 12.82 -13.63
C VAL A 148 -10.11 13.44 -14.89
N GLY A 149 -9.28 14.06 -15.74
CA GLY A 149 -9.78 14.71 -16.96
C GLY A 149 -10.88 15.76 -16.70
N GLY A 150 -10.84 16.45 -15.55
CA GLY A 150 -11.85 17.43 -15.13
C GLY A 150 -13.11 16.84 -14.47
N ILE A 151 -13.16 15.52 -14.25
CA ILE A 151 -14.26 14.85 -13.56
C ILE A 151 -13.83 14.47 -12.14
N SER A 152 -14.66 14.82 -11.15
CA SER A 152 -14.43 14.43 -9.77
C SER A 152 -14.62 12.93 -9.60
N ALA A 153 -13.56 12.26 -9.14
CA ALA A 153 -13.56 10.83 -8.87
C ALA A 153 -13.14 10.55 -7.41
N HIS A 154 -13.40 9.34 -6.92
CA HIS A 154 -12.98 8.93 -5.59
C HIS A 154 -12.43 7.52 -5.50
N CYS A 155 -11.53 7.38 -4.53
CA CYS A 155 -11.02 6.16 -3.94
C CYS A 155 -11.25 6.19 -2.42
N SER A 156 -10.66 5.24 -1.72
CA SER A 156 -10.54 5.15 -0.28
C SER A 156 -9.07 5.29 0.15
N ALA A 157 -8.85 5.70 1.39
CA ALA A 157 -7.51 5.74 1.99
C ALA A 157 -7.61 5.60 3.52
N SER A 158 -6.47 5.39 4.17
CA SER A 158 -6.41 5.31 5.64
C SER A 158 -5.16 5.97 6.22
N VAL A 159 -5.32 6.60 7.39
CA VAL A 159 -4.23 7.23 8.15
C VAL A 159 -3.40 6.13 8.81
N ILE A 160 -2.09 6.07 8.50
CA ILE A 160 -1.17 5.02 8.96
C ILE A 160 0.03 5.52 9.78
N LEU A 161 0.21 6.84 9.85
CA LEU A 161 1.18 7.54 10.71
C LEU A 161 0.57 8.86 11.16
N LYS A 162 1.32 9.67 11.93
CA LYS A 162 0.85 10.97 12.46
C LYS A 162 0.07 11.83 11.45
N SER A 163 0.57 11.97 10.22
CA SER A 163 -0.12 12.70 9.14
C SER A 163 0.21 12.12 7.77
N VAL A 164 0.20 10.78 7.67
CA VAL A 164 0.40 10.05 6.41
C VAL A 164 -0.77 9.11 6.18
N ILE A 165 -1.30 9.12 4.97
CA ILE A 165 -2.28 8.16 4.49
C ILE A 165 -1.66 7.18 3.50
N VAL A 166 -2.23 5.97 3.42
CA VAL A 166 -1.96 4.99 2.36
C VAL A 166 -3.20 4.80 1.50
N THR A 167 -2.99 4.62 0.20
CA THR A 167 -4.01 4.36 -0.83
C THR A 167 -3.39 3.52 -1.96
N ALA A 168 -4.11 3.30 -3.06
CA ALA A 168 -3.61 2.58 -4.25
C ALA A 168 -2.86 3.53 -5.21
N ALA A 169 -1.90 3.02 -5.97
CA ALA A 169 -1.17 3.82 -6.96
C ALA A 169 -2.08 4.27 -8.10
N HIS A 170 -3.04 3.45 -8.50
CA HIS A 170 -4.04 3.84 -9.49
C HIS A 170 -4.97 4.97 -9.04
N CYS A 171 -5.02 5.32 -7.74
CA CYS A 171 -5.73 6.51 -7.26
C CYS A 171 -4.89 7.81 -7.43
N MET A 172 -3.64 7.68 -7.86
CA MET A 172 -2.73 8.80 -8.12
C MET A 172 -2.57 9.07 -9.62
N GLN A 173 -2.61 8.02 -10.43
CA GLN A 173 -2.26 8.07 -11.85
C GLN A 173 -2.66 6.76 -12.56
N ASP A 174 -3.10 6.85 -13.81
CA ASP A 174 -3.28 5.68 -14.69
C ASP A 174 -1.95 4.93 -14.91
N TYR A 175 -2.00 3.60 -14.96
CA TYR A 175 -0.81 2.77 -15.15
C TYR A 175 -0.05 3.13 -16.44
N GLY A 176 1.24 3.41 -16.34
CA GLY A 176 2.06 3.77 -17.51
C GLY A 176 1.84 5.17 -18.08
N ALA A 177 1.11 6.05 -17.40
CA ALA A 177 0.79 7.39 -17.90
C ALA A 177 1.96 8.41 -17.83
N GLY A 178 3.14 8.00 -17.35
CA GLY A 178 4.33 8.87 -17.36
C GLY A 178 4.15 10.13 -16.50
N ALA A 179 4.09 11.30 -17.12
CA ALA A 179 3.96 12.55 -16.39
C ALA A 179 2.50 12.88 -15.99
N ASP A 180 1.52 12.25 -16.63
CA ASP A 180 0.10 12.57 -16.49
C ASP A 180 -0.46 11.91 -15.22
N ARG A 181 -0.83 12.73 -14.25
CA ARG A 181 -1.30 12.29 -12.93
C ARG A 181 -2.60 12.98 -12.58
N PHE A 182 -3.34 12.39 -11.66
CA PHE A 182 -4.53 13.02 -11.09
C PHE A 182 -4.11 14.15 -10.16
N ASP A 183 -4.98 15.12 -9.98
CA ASP A 183 -4.73 16.28 -9.13
C ASP A 183 -5.89 16.53 -8.16
N SER A 184 -5.78 17.62 -7.39
CA SER A 184 -6.84 18.08 -6.49
C SER A 184 -7.29 17.04 -5.46
N HIS A 185 -6.33 16.23 -4.97
CA HIS A 185 -6.58 15.21 -3.95
C HIS A 185 -7.06 15.84 -2.64
N VAL A 186 -8.17 15.35 -2.11
CA VAL A 186 -8.73 15.72 -0.80
C VAL A 186 -9.16 14.46 -0.05
N PHE A 187 -8.64 14.29 1.17
CA PHE A 187 -8.98 13.18 2.05
C PHE A 187 -10.02 13.62 3.09
N ARG A 188 -11.11 12.85 3.20
CA ARG A 188 -12.23 13.06 4.13
C ARG A 188 -12.34 11.87 5.10
N PRO A 189 -11.61 11.88 6.22
CA PRO A 189 -11.76 10.87 7.28
C PRO A 189 -13.20 10.81 7.79
N ALA A 190 -13.69 9.60 8.04
CA ALA A 190 -15.05 9.33 8.53
C ALA A 190 -16.18 9.91 7.66
N SER A 191 -15.97 10.10 6.35
CA SER A 191 -17.00 10.64 5.48
C SER A 191 -18.30 9.84 5.60
N TYR A 192 -19.42 10.55 5.73
CA TYR A 192 -20.73 9.93 5.91
C TYR A 192 -21.80 10.78 5.23
N GLU A 193 -22.44 10.26 4.18
CA GLU A 193 -23.50 10.96 3.43
C GLU A 193 -23.10 12.38 2.99
N GLY A 194 -21.86 12.53 2.54
CA GLY A 194 -21.32 13.82 2.09
C GLY A 194 -20.82 14.74 3.21
N SER A 195 -21.03 14.38 4.47
CA SER A 195 -20.41 15.06 5.62
C SER A 195 -18.93 14.68 5.76
N SER A 196 -18.16 15.58 6.37
CA SER A 196 -16.74 15.40 6.70
C SER A 196 -16.53 15.68 8.19
N PRO A 197 -16.84 14.72 9.10
CA PRO A 197 -16.80 14.94 10.55
C PRO A 197 -15.49 15.54 11.08
N TYR A 198 -14.37 15.17 10.47
CA TYR A 198 -13.05 15.65 10.83
C TYR A 198 -12.44 16.62 9.80
N GLY A 199 -13.30 17.23 8.97
CA GLY A 199 -12.90 18.16 7.93
C GLY A 199 -12.23 17.52 6.72
N GLU A 200 -11.66 18.38 5.89
CA GLU A 200 -11.05 18.02 4.61
C GLU A 200 -9.53 18.25 4.67
N TRP A 201 -8.77 17.28 4.18
CA TRP A 201 -7.32 17.26 4.32
C TRP A 201 -6.64 17.15 2.97
N THR A 202 -5.84 18.16 2.63
CA THR A 202 -5.06 18.20 1.39
C THR A 202 -3.63 17.69 1.63
N PRO A 203 -3.05 16.94 0.67
CA PRO A 203 -1.66 16.50 0.75
C PRO A 203 -0.66 17.64 0.54
N LEU A 204 0.52 17.48 1.14
CA LEU A 204 1.74 18.25 0.86
C LEU A 204 2.64 17.50 -0.12
N ALA A 205 2.67 16.17 -0.04
CA ALA A 205 3.48 15.31 -0.89
C ALA A 205 2.84 13.93 -1.06
N ALA A 206 3.13 13.26 -2.17
CA ALA A 206 2.77 11.88 -2.41
C ALA A 206 3.91 11.11 -3.08
N VAL A 207 3.96 9.80 -2.84
CA VAL A 207 4.93 8.88 -3.44
C VAL A 207 4.23 7.58 -3.81
N TRP A 208 4.48 7.11 -5.01
CA TRP A 208 4.11 5.79 -5.50
C TRP A 208 5.25 5.23 -6.36
N PRO A 209 5.26 3.92 -6.65
CA PRO A 209 6.35 3.28 -7.39
C PRO A 209 6.57 3.90 -8.77
N ASN A 210 7.82 4.20 -9.11
CA ASN A 210 8.13 4.69 -10.45
C ASN A 210 7.86 3.64 -11.56
N THR A 211 7.88 2.36 -11.20
CA THR A 211 7.48 1.25 -12.07
C THR A 211 6.00 1.29 -12.44
N TRP A 212 5.12 1.75 -11.54
CA TRP A 212 3.72 2.04 -11.86
C TRP A 212 3.60 3.15 -12.91
N THR A 213 4.30 4.27 -12.68
CA THR A 213 4.34 5.41 -13.61
C THR A 213 4.82 5.02 -15.01
N LYS A 214 5.76 4.09 -15.10
CA LYS A 214 6.31 3.60 -16.37
C LYS A 214 5.53 2.45 -17.00
N GLY A 215 4.59 1.87 -16.28
CA GLY A 215 3.85 0.70 -16.74
C GLY A 215 4.71 -0.58 -16.77
N THR A 216 5.69 -0.68 -15.86
CA THR A 216 6.67 -1.78 -15.80
C THR A 216 6.66 -2.51 -14.46
N GLU A 217 5.53 -2.54 -13.76
CA GLU A 217 5.35 -3.38 -12.58
C GLU A 217 5.44 -4.88 -12.93
N VAL A 218 5.87 -5.67 -11.94
CA VAL A 218 5.74 -7.12 -11.99
C VAL A 218 4.26 -7.46 -11.79
N GLY A 219 3.71 -8.32 -12.65
CA GLY A 219 2.32 -8.74 -12.60
C GLY A 219 1.68 -8.93 -13.97
N SER A 220 0.36 -9.08 -13.98
CA SER A 220 -0.45 -9.21 -15.19
C SER A 220 -1.80 -8.53 -15.00
N GLY A 221 -2.19 -7.68 -15.96
CA GLY A 221 -3.43 -6.91 -15.87
C GLY A 221 -3.43 -6.03 -14.61
N SER A 222 -4.54 -6.02 -13.88
CA SER A 222 -4.68 -5.29 -12.61
C SER A 222 -3.95 -5.94 -11.43
N ALA A 223 -3.50 -7.19 -11.55
CA ALA A 223 -2.74 -7.87 -10.50
C ALA A 223 -1.26 -7.55 -10.62
N VAL A 224 -0.86 -6.46 -9.97
CA VAL A 224 0.53 -6.02 -9.92
C VAL A 224 1.05 -5.90 -8.50
N ASP A 225 2.36 -6.01 -8.35
CA ASP A 225 3.05 -6.15 -7.06
C ASP A 225 2.97 -4.89 -6.18
N ASN A 226 2.93 -3.71 -6.81
CA ASN A 226 3.03 -2.43 -6.12
C ASN A 226 1.96 -1.41 -6.54
N ASP A 227 0.69 -1.79 -6.56
CA ASP A 227 -0.41 -0.81 -6.64
C ASP A 227 -0.71 -0.19 -5.27
N LEU A 228 0.23 0.62 -4.78
CA LEU A 228 0.15 1.33 -3.51
C LEU A 228 0.82 2.71 -3.60
N ALA A 229 0.30 3.66 -2.83
CA ALA A 229 0.80 5.02 -2.71
C ALA A 229 0.70 5.52 -1.27
N VAL A 230 1.60 6.42 -0.88
CA VAL A 230 1.54 7.13 0.41
C VAL A 230 1.45 8.63 0.18
N MET A 231 0.68 9.33 1.00
CA MET A 231 0.52 10.78 0.93
C MET A 231 0.70 11.41 2.30
N ILE A 232 1.50 12.46 2.38
CA ILE A 232 1.69 13.27 3.59
C ILE A 232 0.65 14.38 3.58
N LEU A 233 -0.23 14.42 4.58
CA LEU A 233 -1.29 15.41 4.70
C LEU A 233 -0.80 16.67 5.42
N ALA A 234 -1.25 17.84 4.97
CA ALA A 234 -1.00 19.10 5.63
C ALA A 234 -1.62 19.13 7.04
N LYS A 235 -1.10 19.99 7.91
CA LYS A 235 -1.79 20.34 9.16
C LYS A 235 -3.06 21.13 8.84
N ASN A 236 -4.06 21.04 9.71
CA ASN A 236 -5.24 21.90 9.60
C ASN A 236 -4.87 23.38 9.91
N ALA A 237 -5.85 24.28 9.78
CA ALA A 237 -5.67 25.71 10.05
C ALA A 237 -5.22 26.02 11.50
N SER A 238 -5.50 25.13 12.46
CA SER A 238 -5.08 25.21 13.85
C SER A 238 -3.71 24.58 14.12
N GLY A 239 -3.00 24.11 13.09
CA GLY A 239 -1.67 23.51 13.21
C GLY A 239 -1.65 22.08 13.75
N GLN A 240 -2.79 21.39 13.76
CA GLN A 240 -2.95 20.03 14.26
C GLN A 240 -2.71 19.00 13.15
N PHE A 241 -2.21 17.82 13.53
CA PHE A 241 -2.14 16.68 12.62
C PHE A 241 -3.47 15.93 12.59
N ILE A 242 -3.75 15.26 11.46
CA ILE A 242 -5.00 14.52 11.29
C ILE A 242 -5.21 13.44 12.35
N SER A 243 -4.15 12.70 12.72
CA SER A 243 -4.24 11.65 13.74
C SER A 243 -4.64 12.16 15.12
N ASP A 244 -4.34 13.43 15.44
CA ASP A 244 -4.77 14.06 16.71
C ASP A 244 -6.29 14.26 16.77
N LEU A 245 -6.93 14.41 15.60
CA LEU A 245 -8.36 14.66 15.50
C LEU A 245 -9.15 13.37 15.34
N VAL A 246 -8.70 12.45 14.49
CA VAL A 246 -9.41 11.18 14.24
C VAL A 246 -9.21 10.13 15.35
N GLY A 247 -8.55 10.47 16.46
CA GLY A 247 -8.35 9.59 17.60
C GLY A 247 -7.16 8.63 17.49
N GLY A 248 -6.29 8.81 16.49
CA GLY A 248 -5.08 8.02 16.27
C GLY A 248 -4.77 7.78 14.80
N HIS A 249 -3.90 6.81 14.53
CA HIS A 249 -3.69 6.27 13.19
C HIS A 249 -3.66 4.75 13.26
N LEU A 250 -3.92 4.09 12.14
CA LEU A 250 -3.72 2.65 12.01
C LEU A 250 -2.21 2.35 12.02
N ASN A 251 -1.84 1.13 12.35
CA ASN A 251 -0.48 0.62 12.14
C ASN A 251 -0.38 0.03 10.74
N TYR A 252 0.83 -0.29 10.28
CA TYR A 252 1.02 -1.07 9.06
C TYR A 252 1.96 -2.25 9.32
N GLY A 253 1.79 -3.33 8.56
CA GLY A 253 2.52 -4.57 8.70
C GLY A 253 2.99 -5.10 7.36
N TRP A 254 4.12 -5.80 7.36
CA TRP A 254 4.76 -6.32 6.16
C TRP A 254 5.07 -7.81 6.30
N ASN A 255 5.35 -8.45 5.16
CA ASN A 255 5.78 -9.85 5.07
C ASN A 255 4.83 -10.81 5.81
N ASN A 256 3.58 -10.92 5.35
CA ASN A 256 2.60 -11.89 5.89
C ASN A 256 2.30 -11.67 7.39
N TYR A 257 2.25 -10.41 7.84
CA TYR A 257 1.85 -10.09 9.21
C TYR A 257 0.44 -10.64 9.49
N SER A 258 0.26 -11.30 10.64
CA SER A 258 -0.93 -12.06 11.06
C SER A 258 -1.34 -13.30 10.23
N PHE A 259 -0.75 -13.53 9.05
CA PHE A 259 -0.99 -14.79 8.33
C PHE A 259 -0.34 -15.98 9.03
N ILE A 260 -1.04 -17.11 9.00
CA ILE A 260 -0.62 -18.38 9.56
C ILE A 260 -0.78 -19.47 8.50
N ASN A 261 0.27 -20.27 8.31
CA ASN A 261 0.20 -21.53 7.58
C ASN A 261 0.11 -22.68 8.58
N SER A 262 -0.97 -23.47 8.52
CA SER A 262 -1.12 -24.60 9.43
C SER A 262 -1.92 -25.76 8.85
N LYS A 263 -1.71 -26.96 9.40
CA LYS A 263 -2.51 -28.14 9.05
C LYS A 263 -4.03 -27.94 9.27
N ARG A 264 -4.44 -27.05 10.18
CA ARG A 264 -5.87 -26.78 10.43
C ARG A 264 -6.50 -25.92 9.34
N THR A 265 -5.70 -25.13 8.63
CA THR A 265 -6.11 -24.37 7.46
C THR A 265 -5.73 -25.10 6.16
N GLY A 266 -5.32 -26.38 6.20
CA GLY A 266 -4.90 -27.10 4.99
C GLY A 266 -3.50 -26.72 4.48
N ASN A 267 -2.66 -26.15 5.34
CA ASN A 267 -1.32 -25.62 5.04
C ASN A 267 -1.33 -24.47 4.02
N ILE A 268 -2.41 -23.69 4.00
CA ILE A 268 -2.49 -22.43 3.26
C ILE A 268 -2.29 -21.26 4.20
N TRP A 269 -1.67 -20.18 3.71
CA TRP A 269 -1.52 -18.95 4.47
C TRP A 269 -2.87 -18.24 4.58
N THR A 270 -3.39 -18.15 5.79
CA THR A 270 -4.69 -17.50 6.08
C THR A 270 -4.54 -16.44 7.16
N ALA A 271 -5.32 -15.37 7.05
CA ALA A 271 -5.53 -14.37 8.11
C ALA A 271 -7.03 -14.06 8.26
N ALA A 272 -7.44 -13.58 9.42
CA ALA A 272 -8.75 -12.95 9.62
C ALA A 272 -8.59 -11.45 9.39
N VAL A 273 -9.21 -10.94 8.33
CA VAL A 273 -9.01 -9.57 7.86
C VAL A 273 -10.34 -8.84 7.82
N THR A 274 -10.29 -7.57 8.23
CA THR A 274 -11.36 -6.60 8.03
C THR A 274 -10.93 -5.64 6.92
N THR A 275 -11.71 -5.56 5.85
CA THR A 275 -11.52 -4.63 4.74
C THR A 275 -12.50 -3.48 4.86
N LEU A 276 -12.03 -2.25 4.65
CA LEU A 276 -12.86 -1.04 4.73
C LEU A 276 -12.69 -0.17 3.49
N GLY A 277 -13.75 0.52 3.07
CA GLY A 277 -13.69 1.46 1.94
C GLY A 277 -15.04 2.06 1.59
N TYR A 278 -15.08 2.81 0.49
CA TYR A 278 -16.26 3.50 -0.04
C TYR A 278 -16.59 2.99 -1.45
N PRO A 279 -17.05 1.73 -1.61
CA PRO A 279 -17.42 1.17 -2.91
C PRO A 279 -18.66 1.88 -3.50
N GLY A 280 -18.56 2.35 -4.74
CA GLY A 280 -19.59 3.17 -5.39
C GLY A 280 -20.92 2.45 -5.69
N LEU A 281 -20.97 1.12 -5.74
CA LEU A 281 -22.22 0.38 -5.93
C LEU A 281 -22.92 0.00 -4.61
N LEU A 282 -22.36 0.38 -3.45
CA LEU A 282 -22.99 0.23 -2.13
C LEU A 282 -23.17 1.61 -1.52
N ASP A 283 -24.41 2.00 -1.26
CA ASP A 283 -24.77 3.33 -0.75
C ASP A 283 -24.13 4.48 -1.56
N GLU A 284 -23.91 4.29 -2.87
CA GLU A 284 -23.26 5.26 -3.77
C GLU A 284 -21.84 5.68 -3.32
N GLY A 285 -21.18 4.84 -2.51
CA GLY A 285 -19.94 5.19 -1.84
C GLY A 285 -20.09 6.30 -0.80
N ALA A 286 -21.31 6.70 -0.43
CA ALA A 286 -21.60 7.77 0.53
C ALA A 286 -21.30 7.36 1.97
N ILE A 287 -21.34 6.06 2.27
CA ILE A 287 -21.12 5.48 3.60
C ILE A 287 -19.96 4.49 3.52
N MET A 288 -19.11 4.48 4.55
CA MET A 288 -18.04 3.51 4.68
C MET A 288 -18.60 2.09 4.84
N GLN A 289 -18.15 1.18 3.99
CA GLN A 289 -18.49 -0.23 4.06
C GLN A 289 -17.38 -1.03 4.73
N ARG A 290 -17.77 -2.15 5.34
CA ARG A 290 -16.88 -3.11 5.98
C ARG A 290 -17.17 -4.51 5.43
N SER A 291 -16.13 -5.26 5.08
CA SER A 291 -16.24 -6.68 4.73
C SER A 291 -15.20 -7.48 5.51
N ASP A 292 -15.64 -8.52 6.21
CA ASP A 292 -14.81 -9.40 7.03
C ASP A 292 -14.74 -10.79 6.40
N GLY A 293 -13.55 -11.38 6.38
CA GLY A 293 -13.41 -12.74 5.88
C GLY A 293 -12.08 -13.39 6.20
N PRO A 294 -11.98 -14.70 5.95
CA PRO A 294 -10.68 -15.32 5.77
C PRO A 294 -10.05 -14.73 4.51
N SER A 295 -8.82 -14.25 4.63
CA SER A 295 -8.03 -13.83 3.48
C SER A 295 -6.86 -14.75 3.28
N TYR A 296 -6.46 -14.88 2.02
CA TYR A 296 -5.43 -15.80 1.59
C TYR A 296 -4.34 -15.05 0.83
N LEU A 297 -3.10 -15.50 0.99
CA LEU A 297 -2.01 -15.05 0.14
C LEU A 297 -2.11 -15.76 -1.21
N THR A 298 -1.69 -15.10 -2.27
CA THR A 298 -1.49 -15.72 -3.59
C THR A 298 -0.45 -14.95 -4.40
N THR A 299 0.00 -15.53 -5.49
CA THR A 299 0.90 -14.89 -6.45
C THR A 299 0.32 -15.01 -7.86
N ILE A 300 0.16 -13.88 -8.56
CA ILE A 300 -0.33 -13.83 -9.95
C ILE A 300 0.75 -13.20 -10.81
N ALA A 301 1.34 -13.97 -11.72
CA ALA A 301 2.44 -13.50 -12.58
C ALA A 301 3.57 -12.80 -11.78
N ASP A 302 4.08 -13.48 -10.74
CA ASP A 302 5.05 -12.99 -9.75
C ASP A 302 4.57 -11.85 -8.82
N ALA A 303 3.38 -11.27 -9.04
CA ALA A 303 2.81 -10.25 -8.16
C ALA A 303 2.18 -10.86 -6.91
N HIS A 304 2.60 -10.40 -5.73
CA HIS A 304 2.12 -10.82 -4.42
C HIS A 304 0.80 -10.15 -4.08
N GLN A 305 -0.23 -10.95 -3.88
CA GLN A 305 -1.59 -10.48 -3.64
C GLN A 305 -2.13 -11.08 -2.34
N ILE A 306 -3.11 -10.38 -1.77
CA ILE A 306 -4.04 -10.95 -0.79
C ILE A 306 -5.41 -10.96 -1.45
N TYR A 307 -6.18 -12.02 -1.29
CA TYR A 307 -7.57 -12.04 -1.75
C TYR A 307 -8.55 -12.47 -0.65
N GLN A 308 -9.80 -12.01 -0.79
CA GLN A 308 -10.90 -12.25 0.14
C GLN A 308 -12.22 -12.10 -0.64
N GLY A 309 -13.23 -12.88 -0.25
CA GLY A 309 -14.61 -12.61 -0.66
C GLY A 309 -15.07 -11.22 -0.19
N SER A 310 -15.62 -10.43 -1.10
CA SER A 310 -16.18 -9.10 -0.82
C SER A 310 -17.11 -8.64 -1.93
N THR A 311 -18.14 -7.86 -1.58
CA THR A 311 -19.02 -7.17 -2.54
C THR A 311 -18.47 -5.80 -2.96
N PHE A 312 -17.26 -5.44 -2.55
CA PHE A 312 -16.69 -4.12 -2.80
C PHE A 312 -16.39 -3.91 -4.29
N THR A 313 -16.82 -2.77 -4.81
CA THR A 313 -16.63 -2.37 -6.22
C THR A 313 -15.64 -1.19 -6.33
N GLY A 314 -15.54 -0.57 -7.51
CA GLY A 314 -14.80 0.68 -7.69
C GLY A 314 -15.12 1.72 -6.61
N GLY A 315 -14.16 2.59 -6.27
CA GLY A 315 -14.24 3.50 -5.12
C GLY A 315 -13.70 2.92 -3.80
N SER A 316 -13.75 1.59 -3.63
CA SER A 316 -13.10 0.90 -2.49
C SER A 316 -11.58 0.83 -2.60
N SER A 317 -11.04 1.06 -3.79
CA SER A 317 -9.61 1.15 -4.10
C SER A 317 -8.83 1.97 -3.10
N GLY A 318 -7.66 1.49 -2.66
CA GLY A 318 -6.85 2.12 -1.63
C GLY A 318 -7.36 1.94 -0.20
N GLY A 319 -8.56 1.38 -0.03
CA GLY A 319 -9.13 1.05 1.28
C GLY A 319 -8.28 0.00 2.02
N PRO A 320 -8.12 0.10 3.35
CA PRO A 320 -7.18 -0.74 4.08
C PRO A 320 -7.70 -2.16 4.29
N TRP A 321 -6.78 -3.11 4.21
CA TRP A 321 -6.96 -4.49 4.65
C TRP A 321 -6.31 -4.65 6.02
N VAL A 322 -7.12 -4.78 7.07
CA VAL A 322 -6.71 -4.62 8.46
C VAL A 322 -6.80 -5.92 9.23
N VAL A 323 -5.71 -6.31 9.89
CA VAL A 323 -5.71 -7.40 10.87
C VAL A 323 -5.79 -6.85 12.29
N ASN A 324 -6.40 -7.64 13.19
CA ASN A 324 -6.66 -7.26 14.58
C ASN A 324 -7.48 -5.97 14.72
N PHE A 325 -8.45 -5.78 13.82
CA PHE A 325 -9.30 -4.59 13.80
C PHE A 325 -10.15 -4.47 15.06
N GLY A 326 -10.12 -3.30 15.69
CA GLY A 326 -10.97 -2.93 16.83
C GLY A 326 -10.28 -1.95 17.80
N TYR A 327 -11.04 -1.48 18.78
CA TYR A 327 -10.59 -0.45 19.71
C TYR A 327 -9.98 -1.04 20.98
N GLU A 328 -10.78 -1.66 21.84
CA GLU A 328 -10.30 -2.20 23.12
C GLU A 328 -10.13 -3.72 23.12
N ASN A 329 -9.12 -4.18 23.84
CA ASN A 329 -9.02 -5.58 24.24
C ASN A 329 -9.94 -5.84 25.46
N PRO A 330 -10.47 -7.06 25.61
CA PRO A 330 -11.09 -7.47 26.86
C PRO A 330 -10.07 -7.51 28.01
N SER A 331 -10.57 -7.55 29.25
CA SER A 331 -9.74 -7.95 30.38
C SER A 331 -9.57 -9.47 30.28
N PHE A 332 -8.32 -9.93 30.25
CA PHE A 332 -8.02 -11.37 30.14
C PHE A 332 -7.88 -11.97 31.54
N SER A 333 -8.45 -13.16 31.74
CA SER A 333 -8.31 -13.99 32.94
C SER A 333 -7.79 -15.39 32.58
N ASP A 334 -7.37 -16.16 33.59
CA ASP A 334 -7.11 -17.61 33.48
C ASP A 334 -6.10 -18.03 32.39
N GLY A 335 -5.10 -17.17 32.13
CA GLY A 335 -4.07 -17.42 31.12
C GLY A 335 -4.52 -17.15 29.68
N SER A 336 -5.70 -16.55 29.48
CA SER A 336 -6.13 -15.98 28.20
C SER A 336 -5.28 -14.75 27.82
N GLY A 337 -5.30 -14.38 26.54
CA GLY A 337 -4.51 -13.25 26.05
C GLY A 337 -4.80 -12.89 24.59
N VAL A 338 -4.11 -11.84 24.12
CA VAL A 338 -4.29 -11.25 22.79
C VAL A 338 -3.83 -12.12 21.61
N GLY A 339 -3.11 -13.21 21.86
CA GLY A 339 -2.46 -14.02 20.82
C GLY A 339 -1.19 -13.37 20.27
N HIS A 340 -0.72 -13.80 19.09
CA HIS A 340 0.48 -13.26 18.46
C HIS A 340 0.20 -12.25 17.39
N LYS A 341 1.23 -11.45 17.08
CA LYS A 341 1.15 -10.42 16.06
C LYS A 341 -0.13 -9.60 16.29
N ALA A 342 -0.45 -9.37 17.58
CA ALA A 342 -1.75 -8.91 18.05
C ALA A 342 -1.83 -7.39 18.13
N LYS A 343 -0.86 -6.70 17.50
CA LYS A 343 -0.88 -5.25 17.36
C LYS A 343 -2.21 -4.90 16.69
N ALA A 344 -2.98 -4.03 17.35
CA ALA A 344 -4.30 -3.65 16.88
C ALA A 344 -4.19 -2.83 15.59
N ASN A 345 -5.20 -2.99 14.72
CA ASN A 345 -5.42 -2.13 13.57
C ASN A 345 -4.20 -2.05 12.63
N VAL A 346 -3.67 -3.19 12.20
CA VAL A 346 -2.49 -3.26 11.32
C VAL A 346 -2.94 -3.43 9.86
N VAL A 347 -2.66 -2.44 9.02
CA VAL A 347 -2.87 -2.49 7.57
C VAL A 347 -1.79 -3.36 6.94
N ILE A 348 -2.19 -4.39 6.21
CA ILE A 348 -1.31 -5.38 5.55
C ILE A 348 -1.34 -5.30 4.02
N GLY A 349 -2.16 -4.40 3.50
CA GLY A 349 -2.35 -4.16 2.07
C GLY A 349 -3.49 -3.17 1.86
N VAL A 350 -3.66 -2.77 0.60
CA VAL A 350 -4.75 -1.89 0.16
C VAL A 350 -5.51 -2.52 -0.99
N THR A 351 -6.83 -2.33 -1.02
CA THR A 351 -7.67 -2.77 -2.14
C THR A 351 -7.12 -2.24 -3.45
N SER A 352 -6.82 -3.14 -4.39
CA SER A 352 -6.14 -2.81 -5.65
C SER A 352 -7.04 -3.11 -6.85
N TRP A 353 -7.69 -4.28 -6.85
CA TRP A 353 -8.58 -4.69 -7.93
C TRP A 353 -9.58 -5.74 -7.48
N GLY A 354 -10.54 -6.05 -8.33
CA GLY A 354 -11.59 -7.04 -8.12
C GLY A 354 -12.44 -7.14 -9.37
N SER A 355 -13.50 -7.95 -9.34
CA SER A 355 -14.41 -8.01 -10.49
C SER A 355 -15.11 -6.66 -10.70
N ALA A 356 -15.05 -6.15 -11.93
CA ALA A 356 -15.86 -5.00 -12.35
C ALA A 356 -17.33 -5.37 -12.58
N ASP A 357 -17.63 -6.65 -12.81
CA ASP A 357 -19.00 -7.15 -12.95
C ASP A 357 -19.52 -7.61 -11.58
N PRO A 358 -20.57 -6.96 -11.04
CA PRO A 358 -21.13 -7.28 -9.72
C PRO A 358 -21.83 -8.65 -9.66
N ASN A 359 -21.97 -9.34 -10.80
CA ASN A 359 -22.59 -10.66 -10.92
C ASN A 359 -21.57 -11.81 -11.05
N GLN A 360 -20.26 -11.51 -11.13
CA GLN A 360 -19.19 -12.51 -11.10
C GLN A 360 -18.84 -12.93 -9.68
N PRO A 361 -18.00 -13.97 -9.48
CA PRO A 361 -17.44 -14.29 -8.17
C PRO A 361 -16.93 -13.04 -7.46
N LYS A 362 -17.43 -12.85 -6.24
CA LYS A 362 -17.27 -11.63 -5.45
C LYS A 362 -15.99 -11.69 -4.64
N ASP A 363 -14.86 -11.66 -5.33
CA ASP A 363 -13.53 -11.62 -4.72
C ASP A 363 -12.83 -10.29 -5.02
N ASN A 364 -12.22 -9.72 -3.98
CA ASN A 364 -11.37 -8.54 -4.09
C ASN A 364 -9.93 -8.91 -3.76
N TYR A 365 -9.03 -8.13 -4.33
CA TYR A 365 -7.61 -8.34 -4.27
C TYR A 365 -6.91 -7.09 -3.77
N SER A 366 -5.89 -7.31 -2.97
CA SER A 366 -5.06 -6.28 -2.38
C SER A 366 -3.62 -6.43 -2.85
N SER A 367 -3.00 -5.29 -3.16
CA SER A 367 -1.54 -5.22 -3.23
C SER A 367 -0.97 -5.48 -1.84
N GLN A 368 -0.17 -6.54 -1.70
CA GLN A 368 0.36 -6.95 -0.42
C GLN A 368 1.48 -6.01 0.04
N PHE A 369 1.52 -5.67 1.33
CA PHE A 369 2.71 -5.06 1.93
C PHE A 369 3.78 -6.13 2.18
N THR A 370 4.80 -6.17 1.32
CA THR A 370 5.83 -7.21 1.36
C THR A 370 7.14 -6.76 0.73
N GLN A 371 8.23 -7.44 1.10
CA GLN A 371 9.46 -7.44 0.30
C GLN A 371 9.21 -8.14 -1.03
N ASN A 372 9.74 -7.55 -2.10
CA ASN A 372 9.70 -8.10 -3.45
C ASN A 372 10.97 -7.73 -4.22
N LYS A 373 11.03 -8.06 -5.51
CA LYS A 373 12.22 -7.82 -6.36
C LYS A 373 12.64 -6.34 -6.38
N ARG A 374 11.68 -5.40 -6.36
CA ARG A 374 11.95 -3.95 -6.36
C ARG A 374 12.32 -3.43 -4.97
N TYR A 375 11.65 -3.93 -3.94
CA TYR A 375 11.83 -3.50 -2.56
C TYR A 375 12.36 -4.64 -1.66
N PRO A 376 13.62 -5.07 -1.85
CA PRO A 376 14.12 -6.29 -1.22
C PRO A 376 14.64 -6.08 0.21
N LYS A 377 14.76 -4.85 0.72
CA LYS A 377 15.43 -4.62 2.01
C LYS A 377 14.50 -4.97 3.19
N ALA A 378 15.12 -5.49 4.25
CA ALA A 378 14.47 -5.76 5.53
C ALA A 378 14.25 -4.49 6.37
N ASP A 379 14.95 -3.39 6.06
CA ASP A 379 14.72 -2.08 6.67
C ASP A 379 14.89 -0.95 5.65
N TYR A 380 13.98 0.02 5.72
CA TYR A 380 14.03 1.30 5.03
C TYR A 380 13.93 2.43 6.06
N GLY A 381 15.07 2.84 6.63
CA GLY A 381 15.15 4.05 7.47
C GLY A 381 14.36 3.97 8.78
N GLY A 382 14.20 2.76 9.32
CA GLY A 382 13.40 2.48 10.51
C GLY A 382 11.89 2.37 10.26
N PHE A 383 11.44 2.35 9.00
CA PHE A 383 10.03 2.11 8.66
C PHE A 383 9.69 0.63 8.47
N GLY A 384 10.67 -0.27 8.57
CA GLY A 384 10.47 -1.71 8.34
C GLY A 384 10.81 -2.14 6.91
N ALA A 385 10.21 -3.24 6.45
CA ALA A 385 10.59 -3.89 5.20
C ALA A 385 9.62 -3.64 4.04
N GLY A 386 10.12 -3.89 2.83
CA GLY A 386 9.29 -4.01 1.63
C GLY A 386 8.75 -2.70 1.06
N ASN A 387 7.76 -2.84 0.19
CA ASN A 387 7.19 -1.75 -0.61
C ASN A 387 6.66 -0.59 0.25
N ILE A 388 5.84 -0.86 1.27
CA ILE A 388 5.28 0.18 2.14
C ILE A 388 6.37 0.98 2.87
N ALA A 389 7.36 0.30 3.43
CA ALA A 389 8.45 0.95 4.16
C ALA A 389 9.36 1.77 3.23
N ALA A 390 9.59 1.29 2.01
CA ALA A 390 10.36 2.01 1.01
C ALA A 390 9.69 3.34 0.61
N LEU A 391 8.38 3.32 0.37
CA LEU A 391 7.62 4.53 0.04
C LEU A 391 7.58 5.51 1.22
N LEU A 392 7.33 5.02 2.43
CA LEU A 392 7.35 5.84 3.65
C LEU A 392 8.70 6.50 3.86
N ASN A 393 9.80 5.75 3.77
CA ASN A 393 11.14 6.31 3.89
C ASN A 393 11.44 7.37 2.82
N THR A 394 11.01 7.11 1.58
CA THR A 394 11.17 8.06 0.47
C THR A 394 10.40 9.35 0.73
N ALA A 395 9.15 9.28 1.16
CA ALA A 395 8.33 10.46 1.46
C ALA A 395 8.87 11.22 2.68
N CYS A 396 9.09 10.51 3.78
CA CYS A 396 9.43 11.09 5.08
C CYS A 396 10.85 11.68 5.16
N SER A 397 11.74 11.27 4.27
CA SER A 397 13.09 11.84 4.13
C SER A 397 13.13 13.14 3.33
N LYS A 398 12.03 13.54 2.67
CA LYS A 398 11.97 14.82 1.94
C LYS A 398 11.64 15.99 2.86
N LYS A 399 12.04 17.18 2.41
CA LYS A 399 11.75 18.46 3.06
C LYS A 399 10.55 19.09 2.37
N PRO A 400 9.49 19.51 3.09
CA PRO A 400 8.43 20.32 2.50
C PRO A 400 9.01 21.63 1.97
N ARG A 401 8.33 22.23 1.00
CA ARG A 401 8.74 23.50 0.39
C ARG A 401 8.93 24.57 1.47
N GLY A 402 10.09 25.23 1.46
CA GLY A 402 10.43 26.28 2.42
C GLY A 402 10.93 25.80 3.79
N SER A 403 11.01 24.48 4.03
CA SER A 403 11.54 23.93 5.28
C SER A 403 13.00 23.47 5.15
N THR A 404 13.79 23.66 6.21
CA THR A 404 15.13 23.07 6.35
C THR A 404 15.09 21.65 6.92
N GLN A 405 13.99 21.26 7.55
CA GLN A 405 13.74 19.97 8.19
C GLN A 405 12.94 19.03 7.27
N THR A 406 13.17 17.73 7.39
CA THR A 406 12.39 16.71 6.68
C THR A 406 11.00 16.53 7.30
N PHE A 407 10.07 15.90 6.57
CA PHE A 407 8.76 15.53 7.11
C PHE A 407 8.86 14.69 8.39
N LYS A 408 9.83 13.76 8.45
CA LYS A 408 10.15 12.99 9.66
C LYS A 408 10.57 13.89 10.82
N GLN A 409 11.47 14.84 10.59
CA GLN A 409 11.93 15.79 11.62
C GLN A 409 10.83 16.74 12.11
N LEU A 410 9.84 17.00 11.25
CA LEU A 410 8.67 17.82 11.56
C LEU A 410 7.53 17.04 12.24
N GLY A 411 7.70 15.74 12.49
CA GLY A 411 6.71 14.88 13.16
C GLY A 411 5.58 14.35 12.27
N TYR A 412 5.59 14.60 10.96
CA TYR A 412 4.52 14.10 10.07
C TYR A 412 4.47 12.58 9.98
N CYS A 413 5.60 11.93 10.24
CA CYS A 413 5.81 10.49 10.05
C CYS A 413 6.05 9.72 11.36
N ASP A 414 5.62 10.26 12.48
CA ASP A 414 5.73 9.56 13.77
C ASP A 414 4.83 8.30 13.76
N GLN A 415 5.37 7.20 14.30
CA GLN A 415 4.81 5.84 14.32
C GLN A 415 4.06 5.51 15.61
#